data_AF-A0A1C6F5M7-F1
#
_entry.id   AF-A0A1C6F5M7-F1
#
_cell.length_a   1.000
_cell.length_b   1.000
_cell.length_c   1.000
_cell.angle_alpha   90.00
_cell.angle_beta   90.00
_cell.angle_gamma   90.00
#
_symmetry.space_group_name_H-M   'P 1'
#
loop_
_entity.id
_entity.type
_entity.pdbx_description
1 polymer ?
#
loop_
_entity_poly.entity_id
_entity_poly.type
_entity_poly.pdbx_seq_one_letter_code
_entity_poly.pdbx_strand_id
1 'polypeptide(L)'
;MTDKFNDVRNQVKTVITNFIQNRKAYLVVKKQNDMNIEEVTIKNIGRKYVTLKNDNKYAADDNGIFTNVDNFSGYNYDKRLFPCYEMADLYLKKANMIKELRNMISFYNYNSLSLEELESILSILKNKQNIKEARCQ
;
A
#
# COMPACT_ATOMS: atom_id res chain seq x y z
N MET A 1 -29.34 -12.63 -9.73
CA MET A 1 -27.94 -12.91 -9.32
C MET A 1 -27.05 -12.03 -10.17
N THR A 2 -26.78 -10.82 -9.72
CA THR A 2 -26.00 -9.83 -10.46
C THR A 2 -24.52 -10.09 -10.21
N ASP A 3 -23.78 -10.29 -11.29
CA ASP A 3 -22.38 -10.72 -11.33
C ASP A 3 -21.44 -9.87 -10.46
N LYS A 4 -21.00 -10.43 -9.32
CA LYS A 4 -19.86 -9.89 -8.55
C LYS A 4 -18.58 -9.74 -9.41
N PHE A 5 -18.49 -10.47 -10.52
CA PHE A 5 -17.40 -10.35 -11.49
C PHE A 5 -17.41 -9.05 -12.32
N ASN A 6 -18.57 -8.41 -12.49
CA ASN A 6 -18.65 -7.13 -13.21
C ASN A 6 -18.22 -5.95 -12.33
N ASP A 7 -18.45 -6.00 -11.01
CA ASP A 7 -18.02 -4.95 -10.08
C ASP A 7 -16.49 -4.84 -9.99
N VAL A 8 -15.78 -5.97 -9.88
CA VAL A 8 -14.31 -5.98 -9.80
C VAL A 8 -13.69 -5.43 -11.09
N ARG A 9 -14.22 -5.81 -12.26
CA ARG A 9 -13.75 -5.29 -13.56
C ARG A 9 -13.97 -3.79 -13.72
N ASN A 10 -15.08 -3.27 -13.19
CA ASN A 10 -15.37 -1.84 -13.23
C ASN A 10 -14.48 -1.06 -12.25
N GLN A 11 -14.23 -1.58 -11.04
CA GLN A 11 -13.28 -0.96 -10.10
C GLN A 11 -11.86 -0.90 -10.69
N VAL A 12 -11.34 -2.01 -11.23
CA VAL A 12 -9.99 -2.06 -11.82
C VAL A 12 -9.84 -1.12 -13.02
N LYS A 13 -10.89 -0.98 -13.86
CA LYS A 13 -10.92 0.02 -14.94
C LYS A 13 -10.78 1.45 -14.41
N THR A 14 -11.46 1.77 -13.31
CA THR A 14 -11.46 3.10 -12.69
C THR A 14 -10.14 3.44 -11.97
N VAL A 15 -9.35 2.45 -11.54
CA VAL A 15 -8.05 2.75 -10.91
C VAL A 15 -6.94 2.99 -11.95
N ILE A 16 -6.98 2.30 -13.10
CA ILE A 16 -6.02 2.58 -14.20
C ILE A 16 -6.20 4.01 -14.73
N THR A 17 -7.43 4.55 -14.75
CA THR A 17 -7.70 5.92 -15.23
C THR A 17 -7.03 7.02 -14.41
N ASN A 18 -6.52 6.72 -13.22
CA ASN A 18 -5.83 7.71 -12.39
C ASN A 18 -4.36 7.91 -12.80
N PHE A 19 -3.79 7.01 -13.61
CA PHE A 19 -2.45 7.21 -14.16
C PHE A 19 -2.51 8.09 -15.41
N ILE A 20 -1.46 8.88 -15.61
CA ILE A 20 -1.33 9.73 -16.81
C ILE A 20 0.03 9.43 -17.46
N GLN A 21 0.01 9.14 -18.76
CA GLN A 21 1.22 8.85 -19.53
C GLN A 21 2.19 10.03 -19.48
N ASN A 22 3.49 9.75 -19.40
CA ASN A 22 4.58 10.73 -19.27
C ASN A 22 4.50 11.62 -18.02
N ARG A 23 3.65 11.29 -17.05
CA ARG A 23 3.62 11.95 -15.74
C ARG A 23 4.28 11.11 -14.65
N LYS A 24 4.55 11.80 -13.55
CA LYS A 24 5.04 11.21 -12.30
C LYS A 24 4.00 10.27 -11.71
N ALA A 25 4.50 9.21 -11.09
CA ALA A 25 3.79 8.28 -10.24
C ALA A 25 4.73 7.89 -9.10
N TYR A 26 4.23 7.16 -8.11
CA TYR A 26 4.95 6.93 -6.86
C TYR A 26 4.99 5.46 -6.53
N LEU A 27 6.19 4.92 -6.29
CA LEU A 27 6.41 3.56 -5.85
C LEU A 27 6.67 3.54 -4.36
N VAL A 28 5.85 2.80 -3.61
CA VAL A 28 6.24 2.36 -2.28
C VAL A 28 7.08 1.11 -2.45
N VAL A 29 8.35 1.18 -2.02
CA VAL A 29 9.32 0.09 -2.11
C VAL A 29 9.83 -0.27 -0.73
N LYS A 30 9.89 -1.57 -0.42
CA LYS A 30 10.64 -2.05 0.74
C LYS A 30 12.12 -2.12 0.41
N LYS A 31 12.93 -1.39 1.17
CA LYS A 31 14.40 -1.46 1.14
C LYS A 31 14.85 -1.95 2.51
N GLN A 32 15.40 -3.17 2.56
CA GLN A 32 15.79 -3.82 3.83
C GLN A 32 14.59 -3.90 4.81
N ASN A 33 14.64 -3.13 5.90
CA ASN A 33 13.61 -3.11 6.95
C ASN A 33 12.63 -1.94 6.83
N ASP A 34 12.86 -1.01 5.90
CA ASP A 34 12.09 0.23 5.79
C ASP A 34 11.38 0.35 4.44
N MET A 35 10.24 1.02 4.47
CA MET A 35 9.46 1.33 3.26
C MET A 35 9.71 2.78 2.89
N ASN A 36 9.95 3.03 1.61
CA ASN A 36 10.26 4.36 1.07
C ASN A 36 9.38 4.65 -0.15
N ILE A 37 9.12 5.93 -0.40
CA ILE A 37 8.44 6.39 -1.61
C ILE A 37 9.49 6.83 -2.63
N GLU A 38 9.42 6.28 -3.83
CA GLU A 38 10.24 6.67 -4.98
C GLU A 38 9.37 7.31 -6.05
N GLU A 39 9.84 8.41 -6.62
CA GLU A 39 9.22 9.00 -7.80
C GLU A 39 9.62 8.22 -9.06
N VAL A 40 8.63 7.87 -9.88
CA VAL A 40 8.83 7.22 -11.18
C VAL A 40 8.03 7.91 -12.26
N THR A 41 8.37 7.66 -13.52
CA THR A 41 7.64 8.20 -14.67
C THR A 41 6.94 7.08 -15.44
N ILE A 42 5.66 7.32 -15.76
CA ILE A 42 4.86 6.42 -16.59
C ILE A 42 5.29 6.53 -18.06
N LYS A 43 5.63 5.41 -18.68
CA LYS A 43 5.93 5.28 -20.12
C LYS A 43 4.67 5.05 -20.94
N ASN A 44 3.82 4.13 -20.50
CA ASN A 44 2.60 3.74 -21.23
C ASN A 44 1.51 3.25 -20.27
N ILE A 45 0.26 3.44 -20.65
CA ILE A 45 -0.92 2.95 -19.92
C ILE A 45 -1.71 2.06 -20.87
N GLY A 46 -1.61 0.75 -20.66
CA GLY A 46 -2.40 -0.24 -21.38
C GLY A 46 -3.71 -0.55 -20.67
N ARG A 47 -4.54 -1.39 -21.31
CA ARG A 47 -5.83 -1.82 -20.76
C ARG A 47 -5.73 -2.55 -19.40
N LYS A 48 -4.63 -3.26 -19.17
CA LYS A 48 -4.40 -4.08 -17.96
C LYS A 48 -3.17 -3.66 -17.17
N TYR A 49 -2.27 -2.89 -17.77
CA TYR A 49 -0.94 -2.67 -17.24
C TYR A 49 -0.54 -1.21 -17.35
N VAL A 50 0.16 -0.72 -16.33
CA VAL A 50 0.91 0.52 -16.37
C VAL A 50 2.39 0.17 -16.54
N THR A 51 3.03 0.75 -17.55
CA THR A 51 4.46 0.52 -17.84
C THR A 51 5.26 1.75 -17.45
N LEU A 52 6.34 1.58 -16.71
CA LEU A 52 7.26 2.64 -16.32
C LEU A 52 8.34 2.88 -17.38
N LYS A 53 9.08 4.00 -17.28
CA LYS A 53 10.20 4.29 -18.20
C LYS A 53 11.34 3.26 -18.16
N ASN A 54 11.51 2.56 -17.05
CA ASN A 54 12.47 1.46 -16.91
C ASN A 54 11.90 0.10 -17.35
N ASP A 55 10.83 0.11 -18.15
CA ASP A 55 10.15 -1.05 -18.73
C ASP A 55 9.49 -2.04 -17.76
N ASN A 56 9.53 -1.76 -16.45
CA ASN A 56 8.74 -2.51 -15.48
C ASN A 56 7.24 -2.30 -15.70
N LYS A 57 6.49 -3.40 -15.69
CA LYS A 57 5.04 -3.39 -15.82
C LYS A 57 4.36 -3.63 -14.48
N TYR A 58 3.23 -2.98 -14.28
CA TYR A 58 2.42 -3.08 -13.07
C TYR A 58 0.96 -3.39 -13.41
N ALA A 59 0.34 -4.30 -12.67
CA ALA A 59 -1.07 -4.66 -12.79
C ALA A 59 -1.78 -4.46 -11.45
N ALA A 60 -3.02 -3.99 -11.50
CA ALA A 60 -3.88 -3.93 -10.33
C ALA A 60 -4.30 -5.34 -9.88
N ASP A 61 -4.24 -5.59 -8.58
CA ASP A 61 -4.92 -6.72 -7.95
C ASP A 61 -6.43 -6.44 -7.79
N ASP A 62 -7.16 -7.40 -7.21
CA ASP A 62 -8.61 -7.28 -6.96
C ASP A 62 -8.97 -6.12 -6.02
N ASN A 63 -8.00 -5.59 -5.26
CA ASN A 63 -8.17 -4.43 -4.39
C ASN A 63 -7.74 -3.11 -5.08
N GLY A 64 -7.41 -3.16 -6.37
CA GLY A 64 -6.96 -1.99 -7.14
C GLY A 64 -5.51 -1.58 -6.86
N ILE A 65 -4.73 -2.39 -6.14
CA ILE A 65 -3.33 -2.07 -5.83
C ILE A 65 -2.42 -2.57 -6.95
N PHE A 66 -1.63 -1.66 -7.51
CA PHE A 66 -0.73 -2.00 -8.63
C PHE A 66 0.55 -2.64 -8.15
N THR A 67 0.82 -3.86 -8.61
CA THR A 67 2.01 -4.66 -8.30
C THR A 67 2.80 -4.98 -9.55
N ASN A 68 4.12 -5.13 -9.41
CA ASN A 68 5.01 -5.46 -10.52
C ASN A 68 4.68 -6.87 -11.07
N VAL A 69 4.45 -6.99 -12.37
CA VAL A 69 4.07 -8.27 -13.02
C VAL A 69 5.26 -9.07 -13.55
N ASP A 70 6.41 -8.44 -13.74
CA ASP A 70 7.57 -9.09 -14.36
C ASP A 70 8.39 -9.93 -13.36
N ASN A 71 8.02 -9.96 -12.07
CA ASN A 71 8.79 -10.58 -11.01
C ASN A 71 8.00 -11.63 -10.20
N PHE A 72 8.02 -12.88 -10.69
CA PHE A 72 7.50 -14.06 -9.98
C PHE A 72 8.42 -14.59 -8.87
N SER A 73 9.59 -14.00 -8.64
CA SER A 73 10.44 -14.33 -7.50
C SER A 73 9.92 -13.62 -6.24
N GLY A 74 9.51 -14.39 -5.23
CA GLY A 74 8.76 -13.98 -4.02
C GLY A 74 9.30 -12.84 -3.14
N TYR A 75 10.34 -12.12 -3.55
CA TYR A 75 10.93 -10.96 -2.86
C TYR A 75 10.51 -9.59 -3.44
N ASN A 76 9.76 -9.55 -4.55
CA ASN A 76 9.38 -8.30 -5.24
C ASN A 76 7.89 -7.93 -5.15
N TYR A 77 7.10 -8.63 -4.32
CA TYR A 77 5.75 -8.19 -3.89
C TYR A 77 5.75 -6.87 -3.08
N ASP A 78 6.95 -6.36 -2.82
CA ASP A 78 7.27 -5.21 -2.01
C ASP A 78 7.25 -3.87 -2.76
N LYS A 79 6.88 -3.87 -4.06
CA LYS A 79 6.75 -2.63 -4.85
C LYS A 79 5.30 -2.39 -5.23
N ARG A 80 4.73 -1.32 -4.67
CA ARG A 80 3.33 -0.90 -4.90
C ARG A 80 3.31 0.44 -5.62
N LEU A 81 2.62 0.51 -6.75
CA LEU A 81 2.56 1.71 -7.60
C LEU A 81 1.28 2.51 -7.34
N PHE A 82 1.43 3.82 -7.19
CA PHE A 82 0.34 4.76 -6.91
C PHE A 82 0.38 5.94 -7.91
N PRO A 83 -0.80 6.46 -8.29
CA PRO A 83 -0.89 7.56 -9.25
C PRO A 83 -0.45 8.92 -8.67
N CYS A 84 -0.59 9.12 -7.35
CA CYS A 84 -0.18 10.36 -6.68
C CYS A 84 0.53 10.07 -5.34
N TYR A 85 1.19 11.11 -4.81
CA TYR A 85 2.02 11.00 -3.61
C TYR A 85 1.16 10.74 -2.38
N GLU A 86 0.01 11.39 -2.27
CA GLU A 86 -0.90 11.30 -1.13
C GLU A 86 -1.37 9.85 -0.92
N MET A 87 -1.66 9.12 -2.00
CA MET A 87 -2.04 7.71 -1.93
C MET A 87 -0.86 6.83 -1.49
N ALA A 88 0.34 7.10 -1.98
CA ALA A 88 1.55 6.38 -1.56
C ALA A 88 1.88 6.63 -0.08
N ASP A 89 1.74 7.88 0.38
CA ASP A 89 1.96 8.30 1.76
C ASP A 89 0.94 7.66 2.71
N LEU A 90 -0.35 7.65 2.34
CA LEU A 90 -1.38 6.96 3.13
C LEU A 90 -1.11 5.45 3.26
N TYR A 91 -0.72 4.81 2.16
CA TYR A 91 -0.34 3.40 2.18
C TYR A 91 0.87 3.15 3.09
N LEU A 92 1.90 3.98 2.98
CA LEU A 92 3.11 3.91 3.79
C LEU A 92 2.81 4.10 5.28
N LYS A 93 2.02 5.12 5.64
CA LYS A 93 1.56 5.38 7.01
C LYS A 93 0.84 4.17 7.58
N LYS A 94 -0.14 3.62 6.85
CA LYS A 94 -0.88 2.43 7.25
C LYS A 94 0.07 1.25 7.50
N ALA A 95 0.99 0.99 6.57
CA ALA A 95 1.91 -0.13 6.67
C ALA A 95 2.89 0.02 7.86
N ASN A 96 3.36 1.23 8.14
CA ASN A 96 4.20 1.54 9.30
C ASN A 96 3.44 1.36 10.62
N MET A 97 2.19 1.81 10.69
CA MET A 97 1.34 1.60 11.88
C MET A 97 1.08 0.12 12.14
N ILE A 98 0.79 -0.66 11.10
CA ILE A 98 0.64 -2.12 11.21
C ILE A 98 1.93 -2.75 11.73
N LYS A 99 3.11 -2.32 11.23
CA LYS A 99 4.41 -2.80 11.72
C LYS A 99 4.59 -2.50 13.21
N GLU A 100 4.31 -1.27 13.62
CA GLU A 100 4.39 -0.86 15.03
C GLU A 100 3.44 -1.66 15.92
N LEU A 101 2.18 -1.81 15.50
CA LEU A 101 1.18 -2.58 16.24
C LEU A 101 1.55 -4.06 16.36
N ARG A 102 2.10 -4.68 15.31
CA ARG A 102 2.59 -6.06 15.36
C ARG A 102 3.76 -6.26 16.32
N ASN A 103 4.60 -5.24 16.49
CA ASN A 103 5.67 -5.27 17.49
C ASN A 103 5.11 -5.25 18.92
N MET A 104 3.93 -4.66 19.14
CA MET A 104 3.25 -4.63 20.44
C MET A 104 2.37 -5.86 20.68
N ILE A 105 1.62 -6.29 19.67
CA ILE A 105 0.69 -7.43 19.71
C ILE A 105 0.74 -8.15 18.35
N SER A 106 1.48 -9.26 18.28
CA SER A 106 1.77 -9.95 17.02
C SER A 106 0.59 -10.73 16.41
N PHE A 107 -0.38 -11.16 17.22
CA PHE A 107 -1.39 -12.15 16.82
C PHE A 107 -2.67 -11.55 16.20
N TYR A 108 -2.82 -10.22 16.17
CA TYR A 108 -4.03 -9.58 15.66
C TYR A 108 -3.92 -9.27 14.16
N ASN A 109 -5.03 -9.44 13.42
CA ASN A 109 -5.07 -9.13 11.99
C ASN A 109 -5.36 -7.64 11.72
N TYR A 110 -4.31 -6.82 11.72
CA TYR A 110 -4.42 -5.37 11.47
C TYR A 110 -4.71 -4.97 10.02
N ASN A 111 -4.54 -5.88 9.05
CA ASN A 111 -4.61 -5.50 7.63
C ASN A 111 -6.00 -5.06 7.18
N SER A 112 -7.05 -5.58 7.84
CA SER A 112 -8.45 -5.26 7.56
C SER A 112 -8.92 -3.93 8.16
N LEU A 113 -8.12 -3.31 9.02
CA LEU A 113 -8.51 -2.08 9.71
C LEU A 113 -8.30 -0.83 8.85
N SER A 114 -9.10 0.20 9.09
CA SER A 114 -8.92 1.55 8.57
C SER A 114 -7.71 2.24 9.23
N LEU A 115 -7.25 3.36 8.67
CA LEU A 115 -6.16 4.13 9.28
C LEU A 115 -6.58 4.68 10.65
N GLU A 116 -7.82 5.17 10.77
CA GLU A 116 -8.39 5.72 12.00
C GLU A 116 -8.49 4.66 13.12
N GLU A 117 -8.86 3.42 12.76
CA GLU A 117 -8.89 2.31 13.70
C GLU A 117 -7.48 1.97 14.21
N LEU A 118 -6.48 1.96 13.33
CA LEU A 118 -5.08 1.73 13.70
C LEU A 118 -4.54 2.85 14.61
N GLU A 119 -4.87 4.11 14.30
CA GLU A 119 -4.55 5.28 15.13
C GLU A 119 -5.14 5.16 16.53
N SER A 120 -6.41 4.78 16.63
CA SER A 120 -7.10 4.58 17.90
C SER A 120 -6.43 3.49 18.74
N ILE A 121 -6.11 2.33 18.13
CA ILE A 121 -5.43 1.23 18.82
C ILE A 121 -4.04 1.68 19.31
N LEU A 122 -3.24 2.34 18.46
CA LEU A 122 -1.92 2.84 18.83
C LEU A 122 -1.99 3.82 20.02
N SER A 123 -2.96 4.73 20.01
CA SER A 123 -3.17 5.69 21.11
C SER A 123 -3.47 4.97 22.44
N ILE A 124 -4.36 3.97 22.42
CA ILE A 124 -4.69 3.18 23.61
C ILE A 124 -3.46 2.43 24.16
N LEU A 125 -2.67 1.81 23.29
CA LEU A 125 -1.51 1.03 23.70
C LEU A 125 -0.38 1.90 24.27
N LYS A 126 -0.08 3.04 23.63
CA LYS A 126 0.92 3.99 24.13
C LYS A 126 0.53 4.58 25.48
N ASN A 127 -0.74 4.95 25.65
CA ASN A 127 -1.24 5.43 26.95
C ASN A 127 -1.12 4.37 28.05
N LYS A 128 -1.40 3.10 27.74
CA LYS A 128 -1.22 2.00 28.72
C LYS A 128 0.24 1.76 29.10
N GLN A 129 1.18 1.92 28.17
CA GLN A 129 2.62 1.83 28.48
C GLN A 129 3.07 2.96 29.40
N ASN A 130 2.70 4.20 29.09
CA ASN A 130 3.00 5.37 29.92
C ASN A 130 2.46 5.23 31.36
N ILE A 131 1.25 4.67 31.51
CA ILE A 131 0.66 4.41 32.84
C ILE A 131 1.44 3.33 33.62
N LYS A 132 2.00 2.32 32.94
CA LYS A 132 2.83 1.30 33.59
C LYS A 132 4.18 1.86 34.04
N GLU A 133 4.82 2.66 33.21
CA GLU A 133 6.12 3.27 33.53
C GLU A 133 6.02 4.27 34.67
N ALA A 134 4.97 5.11 34.70
CA ALA A 134 4.72 6.06 35.78
C ALA A 134 4.38 5.41 37.13
N ARG A 135 4.00 4.13 37.16
CA ARG A 135 3.70 3.36 38.38
C ARG A 135 4.90 2.58 38.93
N CYS A 136 6.01 2.53 38.19
CA CYS A 136 7.24 1.86 38.58
C CYS A 136 8.36 2.85 38.99
N GLN A 137 8.03 4.13 39.13
CA GLN A 137 8.85 5.17 39.76
C GLN A 137 8.31 5.48 41.15
#